data_AF-A0A7J2V0J0-F1
#
_entry.id   AF-A0A7J2V0J0-F1
#
_cell.length_a   1.000
_cell.length_b   1.000
_cell.length_c   1.000
_cell.angle_alpha   90.00
_cell.angle_beta   90.00
_cell.angle_gamma   90.00
#
_symmetry.space_group_name_H-M   'P 1'
#
loop_
_entity.id
_entity.type
_entity.pdbx_description
1 polymer ?
#
loop_
_entity_poly.entity_id
_entity_poly.type
_entity_poly.pdbx_seq_one_letter_code
_entity_poly.pdbx_strand_id
1 'polypeptide(L)' 'MRLPLDHVCVKTGILCPRCERLVSSGAVEEFEIEVMRNLIDLEENQDLKKYMQNLSYVKAYRFRDSIVILIQRMGEVPY' A
#
# COMPACT_ATOMS: atom_id res chain seq x y z
N MET A 1 0.96 -0.86 -8.32
CA MET A 1 0.39 0.31 -7.63
C MET A 1 1.51 1.16 -7.06
N ARG A 2 1.21 2.39 -6.64
CA ARG A 2 2.15 3.24 -5.91
C ARG A 2 1.92 3.12 -4.41
N LEU A 3 2.97 2.81 -3.68
CA LEU A 3 2.98 2.67 -2.22
C LEU A 3 3.94 3.70 -1.60
N PRO A 4 3.68 4.16 -0.37
CA PRO A 4 4.60 5.04 0.35
C PRO A 4 5.89 4.32 0.78
N LEU A 5 5.82 3.00 0.98
CA LEU A 5 6.97 2.15 1.29
C LEU A 5 7.49 1.41 0.05
N ASP A 6 8.78 1.08 0.05
CA ASP A 6 9.39 0.34 -1.06
C ASP A 6 8.91 -1.12 -1.07
N HIS A 7 8.57 -1.64 -2.25
CA HIS A 7 8.04 -3.01 -2.42
C HIS A 7 8.95 -4.07 -1.80
N VAL A 8 10.27 -3.92 -1.96
CA VAL A 8 11.25 -4.85 -1.38
C VAL A 8 11.19 -4.81 0.15
N CYS A 9 11.12 -3.63 0.75
CA CYS A 9 11.05 -3.48 2.21
C CYS A 9 9.79 -4.14 2.78
N VAL A 10 8.65 -3.95 2.11
CA VAL A 10 7.36 -4.56 2.50
C VAL A 10 7.40 -6.08 2.34
N LYS A 11 7.95 -6.58 1.23
CA LYS A 11 8.04 -8.03 0.98
C LYS A 11 9.00 -8.73 1.94
N THR A 12 10.15 -8.14 2.24
CA THR A 12 11.14 -8.76 3.15
C THR A 12 10.81 -8.53 4.61
N GLY A 13 10.04 -7.49 4.95
CA GLY A 13 9.85 -7.03 6.32
C GLY A 13 11.05 -6.26 6.88
N ILE A 14 12.08 -6.01 6.07
CA ILE A 14 13.27 -5.25 6.46
C ILE A 14 13.14 -3.84 5.91
N LEU A 15 12.88 -2.87 6.79
CA LEU A 15 12.71 -1.48 6.39
C LEU A 15 14.07 -0.81 6.15
N CYS A 16 14.22 -0.16 5.00
CA CYS A 16 15.34 0.75 4.76
C CYS A 16 15.20 2.01 5.63
N PRO A 17 16.27 2.82 5.82
CA PRO A 17 16.22 4.01 6.68
C PRO A 17 15.15 5.04 6.30
N ARG A 18 14.67 5.04 5.05
CA ARG A 18 13.57 5.89 4.61
C ARG A 18 12.22 5.33 5.05
N CYS A 19 11.97 4.04 4.81
CA CYS A 19 10.73 3.37 5.20
C CYS A 19 10.56 3.37 6.72
N GLU A 20 11.65 3.13 7.46
CA GLU A 20 11.66 3.20 8.92
C GLU A 20 11.26 4.58 9.44
N ARG A 21 11.74 5.67 8.81
CA ARG A 21 11.33 7.04 9.15
C ARG A 21 9.85 7.30 8.91
N LEU A 22 9.27 6.73 7.85
CA LEU A 22 7.84 6.88 7.57
C LEU A 22 6.99 6.16 8.61
N VAL A 23 7.46 5.01 9.10
CA VAL A 23 6.76 4.25 10.14
C VAL A 23 6.93 4.92 11.51
N SER A 24 8.16 5.28 11.88
CA SER A 24 8.45 5.89 13.18
C SER A 24 7.87 7.30 13.35
N SER A 25 7.66 8.04 12.26
CA SER A 25 6.94 9.33 12.30
C SER A 25 5.41 9.20 12.35
N GLY A 26 4.87 7.98 12.23
CA GLY A 26 3.43 7.73 12.17
C GLY A 26 2.78 8.09 10.83
N ALA A 27 3.57 8.48 9.82
CA ALA A 27 3.06 8.70 8.46
C ALA A 27 2.44 7.41 7.89
N VAL A 28 3.07 6.27 8.18
CA VAL A 28 2.57 4.92 7.91
C VAL A 28 2.48 4.16 9.23
N GLU A 29 1.33 3.61 9.57
CA GLU A 29 1.16 2.79 10.77
C GLU A 29 1.67 1.37 10.52
N GLU A 30 2.16 0.69 11.56
CA GLU A 30 2.78 -0.64 11.43
C GLU A 30 1.85 -1.66 10.76
N PHE A 31 0.55 -1.63 11.08
CA PHE A 31 -0.42 -2.54 10.46
C PHE A 31 -0.60 -2.29 8.95
N GLU A 32 -0.31 -1.08 8.48
CA GLU A 32 -0.40 -0.75 7.05
C GLU A 32 0.68 -1.50 6.25
N ILE A 33 1.79 -1.92 6.88
CA ILE A 33 2.82 -2.74 6.23
C ILE A 33 2.23 -4.08 5.78
N GLU A 34 1.43 -4.71 6.64
CA GLU A 34 0.75 -5.97 6.31
C GLU A 34 -0.32 -5.77 5.22
N VAL A 35 -1.07 -4.66 5.29
CA VAL A 35 -2.02 -4.28 4.24
C VAL A 35 -1.30 -4.13 2.90
N MET A 36 -0.18 -3.40 2.87
CA MET A 36 0.64 -3.20 1.67
C MET A 36 1.19 -4.53 1.14
N ARG A 37 1.65 -5.44 2.01
CA ARG A 37 2.12 -6.77 1.58
C ARG A 37 1.02 -7.54 0.85
N ASN A 38 -0.17 -7.63 1.45
CA ASN A 38 -1.31 -8.30 0.83
C ASN A 38 -1.70 -7.66 -0.52
N LEU A 39 -1.64 -6.32 -0.63
CA LEU A 39 -1.91 -5.62 -1.89
C LEU A 39 -0.87 -5.94 -2.96
N ILE A 40 0.42 -6.02 -2.60
CA ILE A 40 1.48 -6.41 -3.54
C ILE A 40 1.27 -7.86 -4.02
N ASP A 41 0.90 -8.76 -3.11
CA ASP A 41 0.65 -10.17 -3.44
C ASP A 41 -0.56 -10.30 -4.39
N LEU A 42 -1.60 -9.48 -4.20
CA LEU A 42 -2.73 -9.38 -5.14
C LEU A 42 -2.30 -8.89 -6.53
N GLU A 43 -1.33 -7.98 -6.62
CA GLU A 43 -0.79 -7.51 -7.91
C GLU A 43 0.04 -8.56 -8.67
N GLU A 44 0.47 -9.64 -8.01
CA GLU A 44 1.15 -10.73 -8.70
C GLU A 44 0.22 -11.49 -9.65
N ASN A 45 -1.10 -11.43 -9.39
CA ASN A 45 -2.11 -11.89 -10.33
C ASN A 45 -2.14 -10.97 -11.57
N GLN A 46 -1.84 -11.54 -12.73
CA GLN A 46 -1.70 -10.81 -14.01
C GLN A 46 -2.97 -10.04 -14.42
N ASP A 47 -4.15 -10.55 -14.07
CA ASP A 47 -5.42 -9.89 -14.40
C ASP A 47 -5.62 -8.65 -13.53
N LEU A 48 -5.34 -8.76 -12.22
CA LEU A 48 -5.45 -7.65 -11.27
C LEU A 48 -4.39 -6.58 -11.50
N LYS A 49 -3.18 -6.99 -11.90
CA LYS A 49 -2.07 -6.09 -12.20
C LYS A 49 -2.44 -4.98 -13.18
N LYS A 50 -3.24 -5.29 -14.21
CA LYS A 50 -3.68 -4.31 -15.21
C LYS A 50 -4.54 -3.19 -14.60
N TYR A 51 -5.39 -3.53 -13.62
CA TYR A 51 -6.27 -2.58 -12.96
C TYR A 51 -5.57 -1.77 -11.86
N MET A 52 -4.54 -2.35 -11.23
CA MET A 52 -3.87 -1.73 -10.08
C MET A 52 -2.67 -0.83 -10.43
N GLN A 53 -2.21 -0.85 -11.69
CA GLN A 53 -1.10 0.00 -12.18
C GLN A 53 -1.32 1.49 -11.94
N ASN A 54 -2.56 1.96 -12.08
CA ASN A 54 -2.93 3.37 -11.92
C ASN A 54 -3.47 3.70 -10.53
N LEU A 55 -3.28 2.82 -9.54
CA LEU A 55 -3.73 3.05 -8.17
C LEU A 55 -2.58 3.54 -7.29
N SER A 56 -2.88 4.49 -6.41
CA SER A 56 -1.99 5.00 -5.37
C SER A 56 -2.62 4.74 -4.01
N TYR A 57 -1.88 4.07 -3.14
CA TYR A 57 -2.26 3.93 -1.75
C TYR A 57 -2.21 5.30 -1.06
N VAL A 58 -3.25 5.63 -0.29
CA VAL A 58 -3.32 6.88 0.45
C VAL A 58 -3.17 6.61 1.95
N LYS A 59 -4.03 5.77 2.52
CA LYS A 59 -4.05 5.43 3.95
C LYS A 59 -4.91 4.20 4.20
N ALA A 60 -4.70 3.48 5.29
CA ALA A 60 -5.69 2.55 5.82
C ALA A 60 -6.07 2.92 7.25
N TYR A 61 -7.31 2.57 7.61
CA TYR A 61 -7.87 2.79 8.93
C TYR A 61 -8.35 1.45 9.48
N ARG A 62 -7.94 1.14 10.70
CA ARG A 62 -8.53 0.04 11.47
C ARG A 62 -9.73 0.57 12.23
N PHE A 63 -10.91 0.02 11.93
CA PHE A 63 -12.15 0.38 12.60
C PHE A 63 -12.85 -0.89 13.09
N ARG A 64 -12.81 -1.12 14.41
CA ARG A 64 -13.29 -2.36 15.04
C ARG A 64 -12.65 -3.59 14.38
N ASP A 65 -13.46 -4.47 13.82
CA ASP A 65 -13.05 -5.72 13.17
C ASP A 65 -12.88 -5.55 11.65
N SER A 66 -12.72 -4.31 11.16
CA SER A 66 -12.61 -3.99 9.73
C SER A 66 -11.41 -3.09 9.43
N ILE A 67 -10.85 -3.26 8.24
CA ILE A 67 -9.84 -2.35 7.69
C ILE A 67 -10.45 -1.65 6.48
N VAL A 68 -10.45 -0.33 6.52
CA VAL A 68 -10.85 0.51 5.39
C VAL A 68 -9.59 1.01 4.71
N ILE A 69 -9.42 0.69 3.43
CA ILE A 69 -8.25 1.09 2.64
C ILE A 69 -8.67 2.22 1.70
N LEU A 70 -8.02 3.37 1.83
CA LEU A 70 -8.20 4.51 0.93
C LEU A 70 -7.18 4.42 -0.21
N ILE A 71 -7.70 4.30 -1.43
CA ILE A 71 -6.92 4.21 -2.66
C ILE A 71 -7.38 5.32 -3.60
N GLN A 72 -6.43 6.01 -4.21
CA GLN A 72 -6.69 7.01 -5.24
C GLN A 72 -6.29 6.45 -6.61
N ARG A 73 -7.19 6.54 -7.59
CA ARG A 73 -6.84 6.29 -8.99
C ARG A 73 -6.16 7.52 -9.57
N MET A 74 -5.01 7.32 -10.21
CA MET A 74 -4.26 8.34 -10.94
C MET A 74 -4.64 8.31 -12.41
N GLY A 75 -4.83 9.49 -13.00
CA GLY A 75 -5.24 9.67 -14.40
C GLY A 75 -6.72 10.06 -14.54
N GLU A 76 -7.12 10.39 -15.77
CA GLU A 76 -8.51 10.73 -16.07
C GLU A 76 -9.42 9.53 -15.81
N VAL A 77 -10.46 9.74 -15.01
CA VAL A 77 -11.55 8.80 -14.86
C VAL A 77 -12.50 9.10 -16.03
N PRO A 78 -12.61 8.23 -17.05
CA PRO A 78 -13.64 8.42 -18.05
C PRO A 78 -14.98 8.25 -17.34
N TYR A 79 -15.73 9.36 -17.25
CA TYR A 79 -17.12 9.37 -16.81
C TYR A 79 -18.03 8.86 -17.92
#